data_AF-A0A528D6Z1-F1
#
_entry.id   AF-A0A528D6Z1-F1
#
_cell.length_a   1.000
_cell.length_b   1.000
_cell.length_c   1.000
_cell.angle_alpha   90.00
_cell.angle_beta   90.00
_cell.angle_gamma   90.00
#
_symmetry.space_group_name_H-M   'P 1'
#
loop_
_entity.id
_entity.type
_entity.pdbx_description
1 polymer ?
#
loop_
_entity_poly.entity_id
_entity_poly.type
_entity_poly.pdbx_seq_one_letter_code
_entity_poly.pdbx_strand_id
1 'polypeptide(L)' 'RLYRLDSSRTTPGSGLGLSLVKAVADLHGATIALKDNNPGLAVIVSFPAVRAPT' A
#
# COMPACT_ATOMS: atom_id res chain seq x y z
N ARG A 1 0.98 -9.99 18.52
CA ARG A 1 0.83 -8.55 18.87
C ARG A 1 2.01 -7.80 18.26
N LEU A 2 1.78 -6.93 17.27
CA LEU A 2 2.85 -6.16 16.62
C LEU A 2 3.03 -4.85 17.38
N TYR A 3 4.15 -4.72 18.09
CA TYR A 3 4.55 -3.51 18.80
C TYR A 3 5.16 -2.49 17.82
N ARG A 4 4.85 -1.20 18.01
CA ARG A 4 5.42 -0.08 17.24
C ARG A 4 6.47 0.62 18.09
N LEU A 5 7.72 0.66 17.63
CA LEU A 5 8.79 1.45 18.22
C LEU A 5 9.04 2.70 17.37
N ASP A 6 9.03 3.85 18.04
CA ASP A 6 9.64 5.14 17.70
C ASP A 6 9.25 6.01 16.47
N SER A 7 8.62 7.14 16.81
CA SER A 7 9.09 8.54 16.65
C SER A 7 9.41 9.18 15.30
N SER A 8 9.07 8.60 14.15
CA SER A 8 9.18 9.36 12.87
C SER A 8 7.87 10.01 12.47
N ARG A 9 7.62 11.21 13.00
CA ARG A 9 6.50 12.10 12.64
C ARG A 9 6.98 13.20 11.69
N THR A 10 6.90 13.00 10.37
CA THR A 10 6.93 14.11 9.38
C THR A 10 6.30 13.82 8.01
N THR A 11 5.71 12.64 7.76
CA THR A 11 4.96 12.37 6.51
C THR A 11 3.55 11.89 6.85
N PRO A 12 2.47 12.36 6.19
CA PRO A 12 1.12 11.85 6.42
C PRO A 12 1.03 10.39 5.95
N GLY A 13 1.26 9.46 6.88
CA GLY A 13 1.24 8.02 6.66
C GLY A 13 1.93 7.35 7.84
N SER A 14 1.34 6.31 8.42
CA SER A 14 1.76 5.73 9.71
C SER A 14 3.13 5.03 9.75
N GLY A 15 4.01 5.30 8.79
CA GLY A 15 5.45 4.98 8.73
C GLY A 15 5.82 3.52 8.54
N LEU A 16 4.99 2.58 9.01
CA LEU A 16 5.28 1.14 9.00
C LEU A 16 4.29 0.33 8.16
N GLY A 17 2.99 0.60 8.31
CA GLY A 17 1.95 -0.18 7.61
C GLY A 17 1.96 0.06 6.10
N LEU A 18 1.83 1.33 5.69
CA LEU A 18 1.85 1.68 4.26
C LEU A 18 3.22 1.50 3.62
N SER A 19 4.31 1.63 4.37
CA SER A 19 5.66 1.36 3.89
C SER A 19 5.86 -0.12 3.57
N LEU A 20 5.34 -1.02 4.41
CA LEU A 20 5.35 -2.46 4.13
C LEU A 20 4.46 -2.79 2.93
N VAL A 21 3.25 -2.24 2.88
CA VAL A 21 2.34 -2.45 1.75
C VAL A 21 2.97 -1.97 0.45
N LYS A 22 3.65 -0.81 0.47
CA LYS A 22 4.40 -0.30 -0.69
C LYS A 22 5.54 -1.23 -1.08
N ALA A 23 6.36 -1.69 -0.14
CA ALA A 23 7.44 -2.62 -0.43
C ALA A 23 6.93 -3.93 -1.05
N VAL A 24 5.82 -4.47 -0.54
CA VAL A 24 5.19 -5.68 -1.10
C VAL A 24 4.62 -5.41 -2.49
N ALA A 25 3.94 -4.28 -2.71
CA ALA A 25 3.42 -3.93 -4.03
C ALA A 25 4.54 -3.73 -5.04
N ASP A 26 5.60 -2.99 -4.69
CA ASP A 26 6.76 -2.76 -5.54
C ASP A 26 7.43 -4.11 -5.91
N LEU A 27 7.56 -5.06 -4.97
CA LEU A 27 8.07 -6.41 -5.23
C LEU A 27 7.23 -7.20 -6.26
N HIS A 28 5.91 -7.00 -6.26
CA HIS A 28 5.00 -7.68 -7.19
C HIS A 28 4.73 -6.88 -8.47
N GLY A 29 5.47 -5.78 -8.70
CA GLY A 29 5.23 -4.86 -9.82
C GLY A 29 3.85 -4.19 -9.78
N ALA A 30 3.22 -4.16 -8.61
CA ALA A 30 1.90 -3.59 -8.40
C ALA A 30 1.97 -2.10 -8.05
N THR A 31 0.89 -1.38 -8.32
CA THR A 31 0.73 0.03 -7.95
C THR A 31 -0.37 0.18 -6.89
N ILE A 32 -0.28 1.23 -6.07
CA ILE A 32 -1.24 1.53 -5.01
C ILE A 32 -1.78 2.95 -5.20
N ALA A 33 -3.09 3.13 -5.15
CA ALA A 33 -3.76 4.42 -5.17
C ALA A 33 -4.76 4.54 -3.99
N LEU A 34 -4.84 5.74 -3.43
CA LEU A 34 -5.79 6.11 -2.39
C LEU A 34 -6.82 7.07 -3.00
N LYS A 35 -8.11 6.76 -2.87
CA LYS A 35 -9.22 7.58 -3.39
C LYS A 35 -10.28 7.79 -2.31
N ASP A 36 -11.02 8.89 -2.41
CA ASP A 36 -12.24 9.07 -1.62
C ASP A 36 -13.33 8.09 -2.12
N ASN A 37 -14.04 7.46 -1.19
CA ASN A 37 -15.13 6.51 -1.45
C ASN A 37 -16.52 7.08 -1.14
N ASN A 38 -16.62 8.32 -0.65
CA ASN A 38 -17.87 9.05 -0.40
C ASN A 38 -19.01 8.22 0.26
N PRO A 39 -18.93 7.91 1.58
CA PRO A 39 -17.87 8.27 2.50
C PRO A 39 -16.77 7.21 2.60
N GLY A 40 -15.60 7.64 3.07
CA GLY A 40 -14.51 6.74 3.47
C GLY A 40 -13.37 6.69 2.47
N LEU A 41 -12.49 5.71 2.63
CA LEU A 41 -11.27 5.55 1.85
C LEU A 41 -11.35 4.32 0.97
N ALA A 42 -11.15 4.49 -0.33
CA ALA A 42 -10.90 3.41 -1.27
C ALA A 42 -9.39 3.24 -1.46
N VAL A 43 -8.89 2.03 -1.21
CA VAL A 43 -7.51 1.64 -1.49
C VAL A 43 -7.53 0.70 -2.69
N ILE A 44 -6.87 1.11 -3.77
CA ILE A 44 -6.82 0.36 -5.02
C ILE A 44 -5.39 -0.18 -5.18
N VAL A 45 -5.26 -1.49 -5.32
CA VAL A 45 -3.99 -2.16 -5.64
C VAL A 45 -4.12 -2.81 -7.01
N SER A 46 -3.26 -2.42 -7.94
CA SER A 46 -3.31 -2.90 -9.33
C SER A 46 -2.06 -3.70 -9.64
N PHE A 47 -2.23 -4.98 -9.96
CA PHE A 47 -1.16 -5.89 -10.37
C PHE A 47 -1.03 -5.94 -11.90
N PRO A 48 0.17 -6.23 -12.44
CA PRO A 48 0.33 -6.51 -13.86
C PRO A 48 -0.55 -7.69 -14.28
N ALA A 49 -1.11 -7.63 -15.49
CA ALA A 49 -1.87 -8.75 -16.04
C ALA A 49 -0.95 -9.96 -16.21
N VAL A 50 -1.35 -11.11 -15.68
CA VAL A 50 -0.68 -12.37 -16.00
C VAL A 50 -1.02 -12.69 -17.46
N ARG A 51 0.02 -12.80 -18.30
CA ARG A 51 -0.15 -13.22 -19.69
C ARG A 51 -0.74 -14.63 -19.68
N ALA A 52 -1.91 -14.81 -20.30
CA ALA A 52 -2.52 -16.13 -20.40
C ALA A 52 -1.56 -17.09 -21.13
N PRO A 53 -1.41 -18.34 -20.66
CA PRO A 53 -0.64 -19.34 -21.40
C PRO A 53 -1.26 -19.51 -22.80
N THR A 54 -0.40 -19.44 -23.81
CA THR A 54 -0.75 -19.60 -25.23
C THR A 54 -1.01 -21.05 -25.56
#